data_AF-A0A7Z1MCG7-F1
#
_entry.id   AF-A0A7Z1MCG7-F1
#
_cell.length_a   1.000
_cell.length_b   1.000
_cell.length_c   1.000
_cell.angle_alpha   90.00
_cell.angle_beta   90.00
_cell.angle_gamma   90.00
#
_symmetry.space_group_name_H-M   'P 1'
#
loop_
_entity.id
_entity.type
_entity.pdbx_description
1 polymer ?
#
loop_
_entity_poly.entity_id
_entity_poly.type
_entity_poly.pdbx_seq_one_letter_code
_entity_poly.pdbx_strand_id
1 'polypeptide(L)'
;MNQALQLNPTQVREQAIEKGIIVDYSILGKKAGFLTNVAVTPALAKAICKENGKYTEEDYLLMFLRLCVAQTKVAFTDNKNWGVIRLYYPMPIDGFLQPTEVVIKTDSIMADVTIMLAHEEGSHLSL
;
A
#
# COMPACT_ATOMS: atom_id res chain seq x y z
N MET A 1 -34.16 2.12 17.21
CA MET A 1 -33.07 3.01 16.75
C MET A 1 -31.77 2.26 16.92
N ASN A 2 -31.28 1.61 15.86
CA ASN A 2 -29.92 1.05 15.88
C ASN A 2 -28.98 2.17 15.52
N GLN A 3 -28.27 2.72 16.52
CA GLN A 3 -27.06 3.48 16.25
C GLN A 3 -26.10 2.50 15.58
N ALA A 4 -25.97 2.59 14.26
CA ALA A 4 -24.83 2.00 13.57
C ALA A 4 -23.60 2.64 14.24
N LEU A 5 -22.85 1.84 15.00
CA LEU A 5 -21.55 2.26 15.52
C LEU A 5 -20.73 2.68 14.30
N GLN A 6 -20.58 3.98 14.09
CA GLN A 6 -19.61 4.51 13.14
C GLN A 6 -18.25 4.15 13.72
N LEU A 7 -17.62 3.14 13.12
CA LEU A 7 -16.28 2.73 13.48
C LEU A 7 -15.34 3.91 13.24
N ASN A 8 -14.48 4.20 14.22
CA ASN A 8 -13.36 5.12 14.06
C ASN A 8 -12.45 4.57 12.94
N PRO A 9 -11.89 5.39 12.02
CA PRO A 9 -10.96 4.96 10.97
C PRO A 9 -9.83 4.03 11.43
N THR A 10 -9.26 4.22 12.63
CA THR A 10 -8.27 3.30 13.22
C THR A 10 -8.85 1.89 13.37
N GLN A 11 -10.09 1.78 13.86
CA GLN A 11 -10.78 0.50 14.03
C GLN A 11 -11.12 -0.15 12.68
N VAL A 12 -11.45 0.67 11.66
CA VAL A 12 -11.70 0.14 10.31
C VAL A 12 -10.41 -0.44 9.71
N ARG A 13 -9.28 0.25 9.89
CA ARG A 13 -7.97 -0.22 9.45
C ARG A 13 -7.53 -1.48 10.18
N GLU A 14 -7.67 -1.52 11.50
CA GLU A 14 -7.40 -2.71 12.32
C GLU A 14 -8.25 -3.90 11.88
N GLN A 15 -9.55 -3.71 11.67
CA GLN A 15 -10.43 -4.76 11.15
C GLN A 15 -10.04 -5.21 9.73
N ALA A 16 -9.56 -4.31 8.88
CA ALA A 16 -9.08 -4.66 7.55
C ALA A 16 -7.80 -5.52 7.62
N ILE A 17 -6.92 -5.24 8.58
CA ILE A 17 -5.73 -6.06 8.87
C ILE A 17 -6.15 -7.43 9.41
N GLU A 18 -7.04 -7.47 10.40
CA GLU A 18 -7.54 -8.72 11.00
C GLU A 18 -8.24 -9.63 9.98
N LYS A 19 -8.98 -9.04 9.05
CA LYS A 19 -9.65 -9.75 7.94
C LYS A 19 -8.70 -10.13 6.80
N GLY A 20 -7.43 -9.73 6.87
CA GLY A 20 -6.44 -9.97 5.83
C GLY A 20 -6.73 -9.25 4.51
N ILE A 21 -7.49 -8.15 4.54
CA ILE A 21 -7.77 -7.32 3.35
C ILE A 21 -6.53 -6.49 2.99
N ILE A 22 -5.81 -6.04 4.03
CA ILE A 22 -4.52 -5.36 3.93
C ILE A 22 -3.55 -5.99 4.93
N VAL A 23 -2.26 -5.89 4.65
CA VAL A 23 -1.19 -6.39 5.51
C VAL A 23 -0.36 -5.20 5.99
N ASP A 24 -0.14 -5.09 7.29
CA ASP A 24 0.68 -4.03 7.86
C ASP A 24 2.16 -4.25 7.57
N TYR A 25 2.77 -3.28 6.91
CA TYR A 25 4.20 -3.26 6.61
C TYR A 25 4.87 -1.99 7.17
N SER A 26 4.30 -1.38 8.21
CA SER A 26 4.78 -0.11 8.76
C SER A 26 6.23 -0.13 9.23
N ILE A 27 6.73 -1.26 9.74
CA ILE A 27 8.15 -1.41 10.10
C ILE A 27 9.06 -1.27 8.87
N LEU A 28 8.70 -1.92 7.76
CA LEU A 28 9.41 -1.82 6.48
C LEU A 28 9.20 -0.44 5.83
N GLY A 29 8.00 0.13 5.92
CA GLY A 29 7.68 1.48 5.46
C GLY A 29 8.56 2.54 6.10
N LYS A 30 8.76 2.48 7.42
CA LYS A 30 9.69 3.37 8.15
C LYS A 30 11.12 3.21 7.65
N LYS A 31 11.59 1.96 7.44
CA LYS A 31 12.92 1.69 6.85
C LYS A 31 13.06 2.19 5.41
N ALA A 32 11.95 2.25 4.67
CA ALA A 32 11.91 2.79 3.31
C ALA A 32 11.86 4.32 3.26
N GLY A 33 11.45 4.98 4.35
CA GLY A 33 11.37 6.43 4.48
C GLY A 33 9.96 7.02 4.50
N PHE A 34 8.91 6.21 4.69
CA PHE A 34 7.58 6.71 4.98
C PHE A 34 7.53 7.30 6.40
N LEU A 35 6.78 8.40 6.56
CA LEU A 35 6.54 9.03 7.86
C LEU A 35 5.23 8.56 8.53
N THR A 36 4.45 7.76 7.82
CA THR A 36 3.12 7.27 8.23
C THR A 36 3.10 5.74 8.23
N ASN A 37 2.04 5.13 8.77
CA ASN A 37 1.90 3.68 8.71
C ASN A 37 1.58 3.27 7.28
N VAL A 38 2.11 2.12 6.86
CA VAL A 38 1.99 1.63 5.48
C VAL A 38 1.39 0.24 5.53
N ALA A 39 0.30 0.05 4.79
CA ALA A 39 -0.27 -1.25 4.53
C ALA A 39 -0.31 -1.53 3.03
N VAL A 40 -0.28 -2.81 2.68
CA VAL A 40 -0.28 -3.29 1.30
C VAL A 40 -1.35 -4.36 1.14
N THR A 41 -2.03 -4.44 0.00
CA THR A 41 -2.95 -5.55 -0.27
C THR A 41 -2.19 -6.87 -0.43
N PRO A 42 -2.76 -8.01 0.01
CA PRO A 42 -2.10 -9.32 -0.17
C PRO A 42 -1.75 -9.63 -1.63
N ALA A 43 -2.59 -9.20 -2.58
CA ALA A 43 -2.35 -9.39 -3.99
C ALA A 43 -1.09 -8.66 -4.47
N LEU A 44 -0.91 -7.39 -4.05
CA LEU A 44 0.28 -6.62 -4.37
C LEU A 44 1.53 -7.22 -3.70
N ALA A 45 1.45 -7.59 -2.42
CA ALA A 45 2.57 -8.21 -1.70
C ALA A 45 3.05 -9.49 -2.41
N LYS A 46 2.11 -10.34 -2.82
CA LYS A 46 2.40 -11.56 -3.60
C LYS A 46 2.96 -11.25 -4.99
N ALA A 47 2.51 -10.19 -5.66
CA ALA A 47 2.97 -9.83 -7.00
C ALA A 47 4.42 -9.30 -6.99
N ILE A 48 4.80 -8.55 -5.96
CA ILE A 48 6.16 -8.01 -5.77
C ILE A 48 7.17 -9.12 -5.50
N CYS A 49 6.74 -10.13 -4.76
CA CYS A 49 7.63 -11.17 -4.26
C CYS A 49 7.64 -12.34 -5.24
N LYS A 50 8.73 -12.47 -6.01
CA LYS A 50 8.95 -13.66 -6.84
C LYS A 50 10.11 -14.52 -6.35
N GLU A 51 9.82 -15.82 -6.38
CA GLU A 51 10.74 -16.92 -6.14
C GLU A 51 11.86 -16.94 -7.18
N ASN A 52 12.92 -16.16 -6.96
CA ASN A 52 14.22 -16.45 -7.60
C ASN A 52 15.29 -16.86 -6.59
N GLY A 53 14.89 -17.08 -5.32
CA GLY A 53 15.72 -17.57 -4.23
C GLY A 53 16.87 -16.64 -3.81
N LYS A 54 17.05 -15.50 -4.48
CA LYS A 54 18.18 -14.60 -4.28
C LYS A 54 17.96 -13.59 -3.16
N TYR A 55 16.71 -13.18 -2.95
CA TYR A 55 16.31 -12.18 -1.98
C TYR A 55 15.06 -12.65 -1.24
N THR A 56 14.89 -12.17 -0.01
CA THR A 56 13.71 -12.49 0.81
C THR A 56 12.49 -11.69 0.35
N GLU A 57 11.30 -12.12 0.77
CA GLU A 57 10.06 -11.36 0.58
C GLU A 57 10.19 -9.92 1.10
N GLU A 58 10.77 -9.77 2.30
CA GLU A 58 11.00 -8.47 2.92
C GLU A 58 11.95 -7.58 2.10
N ASP A 59 12.98 -8.15 1.46
CA ASP A 59 13.91 -7.39 0.62
C ASP A 59 13.20 -6.80 -0.60
N TYR A 60 12.37 -7.61 -1.28
CA TYR A 60 11.58 -7.16 -2.43
C TYR A 60 10.59 -6.07 -2.04
N LEU A 61 9.88 -6.27 -0.94
CA LEU A 61 8.95 -5.28 -0.40
C LEU A 61 9.67 -4.00 0.00
N LEU A 62 10.83 -4.09 0.66
CA LEU A 62 11.61 -2.91 1.04
C LEU A 62 12.07 -2.12 -0.20
N MET A 63 12.54 -2.81 -1.24
CA MET A 63 12.94 -2.17 -2.50
C MET A 63 11.76 -1.46 -3.17
N PHE A 64 10.60 -2.13 -3.24
CA PHE A 64 9.37 -1.55 -3.77
C PHE A 64 8.94 -0.31 -2.97
N LEU A 65 8.92 -0.39 -1.64
CA LEU A 65 8.54 0.72 -0.77
C LEU A 65 9.50 1.91 -0.91
N ARG A 66 10.80 1.67 -1.06
CA ARG A 66 11.79 2.73 -1.32
C ARG A 66 11.54 3.43 -2.65
N LEU A 67 11.17 2.67 -3.69
CA LEU A 67 10.76 3.26 -4.96
C LEU A 67 9.50 4.11 -4.79
N CYS A 68 8.49 3.60 -4.07
CA CYS A 68 7.29 4.38 -3.76
C CYS A 68 7.66 5.70 -3.08
N VAL A 69 8.49 5.68 -2.03
CA VAL A 69 9.00 6.90 -1.36
C VAL A 69 9.73 7.83 -2.33
N ALA A 70 10.60 7.30 -3.20
CA ALA A 70 11.35 8.10 -4.16
C ALA A 70 10.43 8.80 -5.17
N GLN A 71 9.37 8.12 -5.63
CA GLN A 71 8.38 8.66 -6.56
C GLN A 71 7.44 9.66 -5.89
N THR A 72 7.06 9.40 -4.63
CA THR A 72 6.16 10.27 -3.87
C THR A 72 6.86 11.55 -3.40
N LYS A 73 8.18 11.55 -3.19
CA LYS A 73 8.97 12.72 -2.73
C LYS A 73 8.79 14.03 -3.53
N VAL A 74 8.32 14.00 -4.76
CA VAL A 74 8.07 15.21 -5.59
C VAL A 74 6.67 15.81 -5.35
N ALA A 75 5.77 15.12 -4.66
CA ALA A 75 4.37 15.54 -4.54
C ALA A 75 3.98 16.14 -3.16
N PHE A 76 4.88 16.23 -2.15
CA PHE A 76 4.42 16.43 -0.76
C PHE A 76 4.96 17.60 0.04
N THR A 77 4.10 18.63 0.16
CA THR A 77 4.08 19.59 1.28
C THR A 77 2.69 19.76 1.91
N ASP A 78 1.63 19.12 1.42
CA ASP A 78 0.28 19.25 1.98
C ASP A 78 -0.44 17.89 2.06
N ASN A 79 -0.34 17.25 3.23
CA ASN A 79 -0.89 15.92 3.51
C ASN A 79 -2.43 15.89 3.57
N LYS A 80 -3.11 17.05 3.57
CA LYS A 80 -4.57 17.15 3.64
C LYS A 80 -5.28 16.99 2.28
N ASN A 81 -4.53 16.98 1.17
CA ASN A 81 -5.07 16.96 -0.19
C ASN A 81 -4.63 15.73 -1.01
N TRP A 82 -4.10 14.66 -0.38
CA TRP A 82 -3.82 13.42 -1.09
C TRP A 82 -5.13 12.70 -1.42
N GLY A 83 -5.51 12.71 -2.69
CA GLY A 83 -6.56 11.82 -3.18
C GLY A 83 -6.01 10.42 -3.43
N VAL A 84 -5.15 10.32 -4.45
CA VAL A 84 -4.64 9.05 -5.01
C VAL A 84 -3.36 9.36 -5.80
N ILE A 85 -2.31 8.54 -5.66
CA ILE A 85 -1.15 8.54 -6.57
C ILE A 85 -1.14 7.22 -7.32
N ARG A 86 -0.83 7.29 -8.62
CA ARG A 86 -0.66 6.13 -9.48
C ARG A 86 0.78 6.05 -9.96
N LEU A 87 1.37 4.87 -9.89
CA LEU A 87 2.72 4.57 -10.39
C LEU A 87 2.72 3.27 -11.17
N TYR A 88 3.62 3.15 -12.14
CA TYR A 88 3.87 1.89 -12.83
C TYR A 88 5.09 1.21 -12.24
N TYR A 89 4.90 0.00 -11.71
CA TYR A 89 5.97 -0.84 -11.21
C TYR A 89 6.23 -2.00 -12.19
N PRO A 90 7.49 -2.29 -12.57
CA PRO A 90 7.81 -3.43 -13.41
C PRO A 90 7.62 -4.73 -12.63
N MET A 91 6.45 -5.35 -12.76
CA MET A 91 6.16 -6.64 -12.17
C MET A 91 6.64 -7.76 -13.09
N PRO A 92 7.32 -8.78 -12.56
CA PRO A 92 7.62 -9.94 -13.36
C PRO A 92 6.31 -10.71 -13.68
N ILE A 93 6.10 -11.06 -14.94
CA ILE A 93 4.99 -11.90 -15.43
C ILE A 93 5.60 -12.84 -16.47
N ASP A 94 5.52 -14.16 -16.25
CA ASP A 94 6.04 -15.20 -17.16
C ASP A 94 7.48 -14.97 -17.67
N GLY A 95 8.37 -14.50 -16.80
CA GLY A 95 9.78 -14.24 -17.13
C GLY A 95 10.06 -12.89 -17.79
N PHE A 96 9.02 -12.09 -18.07
CA PHE A 96 9.13 -10.73 -18.58
C PHE A 96 8.79 -9.70 -17.50
N LEU A 97 9.29 -8.47 -17.62
CA LEU A 97 8.88 -7.36 -16.78
C LEU A 97 7.76 -6.59 -17.47
N GLN A 98 6.57 -6.59 -16.87
CA GLN A 98 5.41 -5.85 -17.36
C GLN A 98 5.13 -4.66 -16.44
N PRO A 99 5.02 -3.42 -16.97
CA PRO A 99 4.62 -2.28 -16.17
C PRO A 99 3.19 -2.49 -15.67
N THR A 100 3.05 -2.60 -14.36
CA THR A 100 1.77 -2.82 -13.68
C THR A 100 1.43 -1.58 -12.87
N GLU A 101 0.21 -1.07 -13.04
CA GLU A 101 -0.25 0.10 -12.33
C GLU A 101 -0.56 -0.23 -10.86
N VAL A 102 -0.02 0.60 -9.97
CA VAL A 102 -0.14 0.53 -8.53
C VAL A 102 -0.69 1.86 -8.05
N VAL A 103 -1.59 1.80 -7.08
CA VAL A 103 -2.22 2.94 -6.43
C VAL A 103 -1.68 3.07 -5.01
N ILE A 104 -1.25 4.27 -4.64
CA ILE A 104 -0.97 4.69 -3.27
C ILE A 104 -2.09 5.63 -2.86
N LYS A 105 -2.88 5.22 -1.87
CA LYS A 105 -3.99 6.00 -1.32
C LYS A 105 -3.68 6.38 0.12
N THR A 106 -4.00 7.60 0.48
CA THR A 106 -3.92 8.08 1.86
C THR A 106 -5.31 8.04 2.48
N ASP A 107 -5.39 7.52 3.70
CA ASP A 107 -6.57 7.66 4.54
C ASP A 107 -6.70 9.14 4.92
N SER A 108 -7.79 9.77 4.49
CA SER A 108 -8.04 11.20 4.68
C SER A 108 -8.12 11.64 6.15
N ILE A 109 -8.30 10.70 7.09
CA ILE A 109 -8.49 10.98 8.51
C ILE A 109 -7.21 10.64 9.30
N MET A 110 -6.55 9.52 8.99
CA MET A 110 -5.36 9.06 9.72
C MET A 110 -4.03 9.44 9.06
N ALA A 111 -4.05 9.93 7.81
CA ALA A 111 -2.87 10.13 6.97
C ALA A 111 -2.02 8.87 6.73
N ASP A 112 -2.53 7.69 7.10
CA ASP A 112 -1.91 6.40 6.83
C ASP A 112 -2.03 6.04 5.37
N VAL A 113 -1.08 5.24 4.88
CA VAL A 113 -0.99 4.87 3.46
C VAL A 113 -1.43 3.42 3.27
N THR A 114 -2.19 3.22 2.20
CA THR A 114 -2.51 1.89 1.66
C THR A 114 -2.05 1.83 0.21
N ILE A 115 -1.28 0.80 -0.12
CA ILE A 115 -0.76 0.57 -1.48
C ILE A 115 -1.38 -0.70 -2.05
N MET A 116 -1.86 -0.63 -3.29
CA MET A 116 -2.61 -1.72 -3.93
C MET A 116 -2.37 -1.74 -5.44
N LEU A 117 -2.71 -2.84 -6.10
CA LEU A 117 -2.78 -2.85 -7.56
C LEU A 117 -3.97 -1.97 -8.01
N ALA A 118 -3.84 -1.24 -9.12
CA ALA A 118 -4.85 -0.27 -9.52
C ALA A 118 -6.24 -0.88 -9.79
N HIS A 119 -6.29 -2.13 -10.26
CA HIS A 119 -7.55 -2.83 -10.46
C HIS A 119 -8.27 -3.16 -9.16
N GLU A 120 -7.59 -3.07 -8.01
CA GLU A 120 -8.19 -3.30 -6.71
C GLU A 120 -8.84 -2.05 -6.09
N GLU A 121 -8.58 -0.86 -6.64
CA GLU A 121 -9.05 0.43 -6.10
C GLU A 121 -10.59 0.50 -5.97
N GLY A 122 -11.32 -0.14 -6.88
CA GLY A 122 -12.79 -0.17 -6.85
C GLY A 122 -13.39 -1.25 -5.93
N SER A 123 -12.57 -2.18 -5.44
CA SER A 123 -12.99 -3.33 -4.63
C SER A 123 -12.61 -3.19 -3.16
N HIS A 124 -11.58 -2.41 -2.86
CA HIS A 124 -11.21 -2.13 -1.49
C HIS A 124 -12.05 -0.98 -0.97
N LEU A 125 -12.70 -1.24 0.16
CA LEU A 125 -13.53 -0.31 0.91
C LEU A 125 -12.91 1.08 0.85
N SER A 126 -13.78 2.09 0.71
CA SER A 126 -13.47 3.50 0.92
C SER A 126 -13.00 3.71 2.37
N LEU A 127 -11.82 3.19 2.70
CA LEU A 127 -10.99 3.61 3.82
C LEU A 127 -10.61 5.06 3.57
#